data_AF-A0A1I9XW23-F1
#
_entry.id   AF-A0A1I9XW23-F1
#
_cell.length_a   1.000
_cell.length_b   1.000
_cell.length_c   1.000
_cell.angle_alpha   90.00
_cell.angle_beta   90.00
_cell.angle_gamma   90.00
#
_symmetry.space_group_name_H-M   'P 1'
#
loop_
_entity.id
_entity.type
_entity.pdbx_description
1 polymer ?
#
loop_
_entity_poly.entity_id
_entity_poly.type
_entity_poly.pdbx_seq_one_letter_code
_entity_poly.pdbx_strand_id
1 'polypeptide(L)'
;MSALRPLQLATAYGAALAVFLAIDALWLTVLMGQVYAQALGPLLAGRPRLGPAALFYLLYMVGLLVFAIVPGLRKGNWRAAAALGALLGLVAYGTYDLSNYSTLQDWPLALTVIDMAWGAVLSGLAAVAGYLAARKAPAKS
;
A
#
# COMPACT_ATOMS: atom_id res chain seq x y z
N MET A 1 7.94 17.79 -20.78
CA MET A 1 7.31 17.35 -19.51
C MET A 1 7.91 18.19 -18.39
N SER A 2 7.12 18.93 -17.62
CA SER A 2 7.64 19.69 -16.48
C SER A 2 8.21 18.74 -15.43
N ALA A 3 9.34 19.10 -14.84
CA ALA A 3 9.93 18.33 -13.75
C ALA A 3 8.99 18.37 -12.53
N LEU A 4 8.78 17.21 -11.90
CA LEU A 4 8.04 17.15 -10.63
C LEU A 4 8.89 17.79 -9.54
N ARG A 5 8.26 18.65 -8.74
CA ARG A 5 8.95 19.44 -7.72
C ARG A 5 9.14 18.64 -6.42
N PRO A 6 10.21 18.85 -5.65
CA PRO A 6 10.43 18.14 -4.39
C PRO A 6 9.25 18.24 -3.42
N LEU A 7 8.68 19.44 -3.24
CA LEU A 7 7.51 19.66 -2.39
C LEU A 7 6.30 18.86 -2.86
N GLN A 8 6.09 18.78 -4.18
CA GLN A 8 4.98 18.02 -4.76
C GLN A 8 5.11 16.52 -4.50
N LEU A 9 6.34 15.99 -4.59
CA LEU A 9 6.63 14.58 -4.26
C LEU A 9 6.46 14.31 -2.77
N ALA A 10 6.90 15.23 -1.90
CA ALA A 10 6.70 15.13 -0.46
C ALA A 10 5.21 15.14 -0.09
N THR A 11 4.41 16.02 -0.70
CA THR A 11 2.95 16.04 -0.52
C THR A 11 2.29 14.75 -1.00
N ALA A 12 2.68 14.22 -2.17
CA ALA A 12 2.18 12.93 -2.66
C ALA A 12 2.47 11.80 -1.66
N TYR A 13 3.73 11.70 -1.23
CA TYR A 13 4.18 10.66 -0.30
C TYR A 13 3.43 10.74 1.03
N GLY A 14 3.39 11.93 1.65
CA GLY A 14 2.74 12.10 2.95
C GLY A 14 1.24 11.81 2.91
N ALA A 15 0.55 12.27 1.86
CA ALA A 15 -0.88 12.03 1.71
C ALA A 15 -1.20 10.54 1.45
N ALA A 16 -0.43 9.90 0.56
CA ALA A 16 -0.60 8.48 0.27
C ALA A 16 -0.29 7.63 1.52
N LEU A 17 0.77 7.95 2.26
CA LEU A 17 1.12 7.27 3.51
C LEU A 17 0.03 7.40 4.57
N ALA A 18 -0.47 8.62 4.79
CA ALA A 18 -1.51 8.87 5.78
C ALA A 18 -2.79 8.08 5.45
N VAL A 19 -3.22 8.09 4.18
CA VAL A 19 -4.41 7.34 3.75
C VAL A 19 -4.17 5.83 3.85
N PHE A 20 -3.00 5.34 3.42
CA PHE A 20 -2.64 3.93 3.52
C PHE A 20 -2.70 3.46 4.98
N LEU A 21 -2.01 4.15 5.89
CA LEU A 21 -1.98 3.80 7.31
C LEU A 21 -3.36 3.86 7.96
N ALA A 22 -4.17 4.88 7.67
CA ALA A 22 -5.49 5.00 8.26
C ALA A 22 -6.42 3.87 7.83
N ILE A 23 -6.43 3.52 6.54
CA ILE A 23 -7.28 2.45 6.01
C ILE A 23 -6.74 1.08 6.45
N ASP A 24 -5.43 0.87 6.43
CA ASP A 24 -4.79 -0.38 6.83
C ASP A 24 -4.94 -0.66 8.34
N ALA A 25 -4.86 0.38 9.17
CA ALA A 25 -5.15 0.24 10.60
C ALA A 25 -6.59 -0.25 10.84
N LEU A 26 -7.57 0.34 10.14
CA LEU A 26 -8.97 -0.11 10.21
C LEU A 26 -9.11 -1.59 9.79
N TRP A 27 -8.41 -1.98 8.71
CA TRP A 27 -8.40 -3.36 8.24
C TRP A 27 -7.85 -4.33 9.29
N LEU A 28 -6.65 -4.04 9.80
CA LEU A 28 -5.96 -4.92 10.74
C LEU A 28 -6.64 -4.99 12.11
N THR A 29 -7.21 -3.88 12.61
CA THR A 29 -7.78 -3.87 13.98
C THR A 29 -9.26 -4.23 14.02
N VAL A 30 -10.06 -3.81 13.04
CA VAL A 30 -11.51 -3.93 13.11
C VAL A 30 -12.03 -5.03 12.19
N LEU A 31 -11.54 -5.10 10.95
CA LEU A 31 -12.14 -5.96 9.92
C LEU A 31 -11.56 -7.37 9.93
N MET A 32 -10.23 -7.50 10.01
CA MET A 32 -9.52 -8.76 9.80
C MET A 32 -8.70 -9.22 11.00
N GLY A 33 -8.56 -8.42 12.06
CA GLY A 33 -7.72 -8.78 13.21
C GLY A 33 -8.04 -10.14 13.81
N GLN A 34 -9.33 -10.45 13.98
CA GLN A 34 -9.76 -11.77 14.47
C GLN A 34 -9.53 -12.88 13.44
N VAL A 35 -9.74 -12.60 12.14
CA VAL A 35 -9.51 -13.57 11.06
C VAL A 35 -8.03 -13.95 10.99
N TYR A 36 -7.13 -12.97 11.01
CA TYR A 36 -5.68 -13.21 11.08
C TYR A 36 -5.31 -14.01 12.34
N ALA A 37 -5.85 -13.63 13.51
CA ALA A 37 -5.56 -14.32 14.76
C ALA A 37 -5.96 -15.80 14.74
N GLN A 38 -7.13 -16.11 14.19
CA GLN A 38 -7.62 -17.49 14.07
C GLN A 38 -6.87 -18.28 13.00
N ALA A 39 -6.58 -17.65 11.85
CA ALA A 39 -6.01 -18.33 10.70
C ALA A 39 -4.49 -18.56 10.83
N LEU A 40 -3.77 -17.62 11.45
CA LEU A 40 -2.32 -17.71 11.61
C LEU A 40 -1.91 -18.24 12.98
N GLY A 41 -2.73 -18.03 14.03
CA GLY A 41 -2.56 -18.57 15.38
C GLY A 41 -1.09 -18.73 15.84
N PRO A 42 -0.52 -19.95 15.77
CA PRO A 42 0.86 -20.22 16.19
C PRO A 42 1.96 -19.44 15.45
N LEU A 43 1.70 -18.99 14.22
CA LEU A 43 2.64 -18.21 13.39
C LEU A 43 2.73 -16.74 13.85
N LEU A 44 1.75 -16.24 14.60
CA LEU A 44 1.74 -14.86 15.05
C LEU A 44 2.70 -14.66 16.21
N ALA A 45 3.52 -13.61 16.10
CA ALA A 45 4.34 -13.17 17.23
C ALA A 45 3.44 -12.65 18.36
N GLY A 46 3.82 -12.93 19.62
CA GLY A 46 3.07 -12.45 20.78
C GLY A 46 2.96 -10.92 20.90
N ARG A 47 3.84 -10.17 20.23
CA ARG A 47 3.70 -8.72 20.00
C ARG A 47 4.20 -8.33 18.61
N PRO A 48 3.57 -7.35 17.94
CA PRO A 48 4.06 -6.82 16.68
C PRO A 48 5.47 -6.24 16.80
N ARG A 49 6.33 -6.55 15.83
CA ARG A 49 7.68 -5.97 15.72
C ARG A 49 7.58 -4.62 15.02
N LEU A 50 7.55 -3.52 15.80
CA LEU A 50 7.30 -2.17 15.29
C LEU A 50 8.37 -1.67 14.29
N GLY A 51 9.64 -2.03 14.51
CA GLY A 51 10.74 -1.62 13.62
C GLY A 51 10.57 -2.10 12.18
N PRO A 52 10.47 -3.43 11.94
CA PRO A 52 10.18 -3.96 10.61
C PRO A 52 8.89 -3.43 9.98
N ALA A 53 7.83 -3.25 10.77
CA ALA A 53 6.57 -2.70 10.29
C ALA A 53 6.73 -1.25 9.78
N ALA A 54 7.41 -0.39 10.55
CA ALA A 54 7.69 0.98 10.14
C ALA A 54 8.54 1.02 8.85
N LEU A 55 9.56 0.18 8.76
CA LEU A 55 10.41 0.09 7.56
C LEU A 55 9.60 -0.35 6.34
N PHE A 56 8.70 -1.33 6.49
CA PHE A 56 7.79 -1.75 5.44
C PHE A 56 6.94 -0.58 4.93
N TYR A 57 6.21 0.12 5.82
CA TYR A 57 5.33 1.22 5.38
C TYR A 57 6.10 2.33 4.67
N LEU A 58 7.27 2.70 5.20
CA LEU A 58 8.08 3.77 4.61
C LEU A 58 8.64 3.35 3.24
N LEU A 59 9.16 2.13 3.11
CA LEU A 59 9.73 1.60 1.87
C LEU A 59 8.65 1.34 0.82
N TYR A 60 7.54 0.72 1.22
CA TYR A 60 6.41 0.45 0.33
C TYR A 60 5.87 1.73 -0.29
N MET A 61 5.78 2.80 0.52
CA MET A 61 5.33 4.10 0.04
C MET A 61 6.30 4.74 -0.96
N VAL A 62 7.62 4.50 -0.84
CA VAL A 62 8.59 4.91 -1.88
C VAL A 62 8.28 4.18 -3.18
N GLY A 63 8.04 2.87 -3.13
CA GLY A 63 7.62 2.09 -4.30
C GLY A 63 6.33 2.64 -4.92
N LEU A 64 5.30 2.89 -4.11
CA LEU A 64 4.03 3.42 -4.59
C LEU A 64 4.18 4.81 -5.22
N LEU A 65 5.00 5.67 -4.64
CA LEU A 65 5.33 6.98 -5.20
C LEU A 65 5.99 6.84 -6.57
N VAL A 66 7.05 6.03 -6.67
CA VAL A 66 7.88 5.91 -7.88
C VAL A 66 7.16 5.18 -9.01
N PHE A 67 6.48 4.08 -8.71
CA PHE A 67 5.90 3.20 -9.73
C PHE A 67 4.45 3.51 -10.07
N ALA A 68 3.71 4.23 -9.22
CA ALA A 68 2.30 4.54 -9.49
C ALA A 68 2.01 6.05 -9.53
N ILE A 69 2.34 6.79 -8.47
CA ILE A 69 1.93 8.19 -8.34
C ILE A 69 2.69 9.08 -9.34
N VAL A 70 4.01 8.95 -9.44
CA VAL A 70 4.85 9.73 -10.36
C VAL A 70 4.44 9.52 -11.83
N PRO A 71 4.25 8.29 -12.34
CA PRO A 71 3.71 8.06 -13.67
C PRO A 71 2.33 8.69 -13.87
N GLY A 72 1.43 8.59 -12.88
CA GLY A 72 0.11 9.21 -12.93
C GLY A 72 0.18 10.74 -13.03
N LEU A 73 1.02 11.38 -12.20
CA LEU A 73 1.26 12.83 -12.22
C LEU A 73 1.82 13.29 -13.57
N ARG A 74 2.82 12.57 -14.10
CA ARG A 74 3.43 12.87 -15.41
C ARG A 74 2.42 12.77 -16.57
N LYS A 75 1.48 11.82 -16.48
CA LYS A 75 0.40 11.65 -17.46
C LYS A 75 -0.81 12.56 -17.20
N GLY A 76 -0.86 13.27 -16.08
CA GLY A 76 -2.05 14.01 -15.66
C GLY A 76 -3.30 13.14 -15.50
N ASN A 77 -3.13 11.85 -15.18
CA ASN A 77 -4.21 10.87 -15.15
C ASN A 77 -4.23 10.08 -13.84
N TRP A 78 -5.23 10.34 -13.00
CA TRP A 78 -5.42 9.63 -11.73
C TRP A 78 -5.74 8.14 -11.93
N ARG A 79 -6.40 7.75 -13.04
CA ARG A 79 -6.70 6.35 -13.34
C ARG A 79 -5.42 5.55 -13.58
N ALA A 80 -4.41 6.18 -14.17
CA ALA A 80 -3.10 5.55 -14.33
C ALA A 80 -2.41 5.36 -12.97
N ALA A 81 -2.50 6.32 -12.05
CA ALA A 81 -2.00 6.15 -10.68
C ALA A 81 -2.75 5.02 -9.95
N ALA A 82 -4.07 4.98 -10.07
CA ALA A 82 -4.90 3.94 -9.46
C ALA A 82 -4.55 2.53 -9.99
N ALA A 83 -4.48 2.37 -11.31
CA ALA A 83 -4.21 1.07 -11.93
C ALA A 83 -2.80 0.56 -11.62
N LEU A 84 -1.78 1.43 -11.71
CA LEU A 84 -0.41 1.06 -11.37
C LEU A 84 -0.24 0.82 -9.86
N GLY A 85 -0.94 1.59 -9.03
CA GLY A 85 -0.96 1.38 -7.58
C GLY A 85 -1.60 0.05 -7.20
N ALA A 86 -2.73 -0.28 -7.83
CA ALA A 86 -3.40 -1.56 -7.65
C ALA A 86 -2.54 -2.73 -8.13
N LEU A 87 -1.87 -2.60 -9.28
CA LEU A 87 -0.94 -3.61 -9.76
C LEU A 87 0.23 -3.80 -8.80
N LEU A 88 0.84 -2.72 -8.32
CA LEU A 88 1.94 -2.81 -7.35
C LEU A 88 1.48 -3.51 -6.06
N GLY A 89 0.29 -3.15 -5.56
CA GLY A 89 -0.31 -3.80 -4.39
C GLY A 89 -0.57 -5.29 -4.59
N LEU A 90 -1.17 -5.65 -5.72
CA LEU A 90 -1.40 -7.05 -6.08
C LEU A 90 -0.09 -7.84 -6.12
N VAL A 91 0.96 -7.27 -6.72
CA VAL A 91 2.28 -7.92 -6.82
C VAL A 91 2.92 -8.05 -5.45
N ALA A 92 2.91 -7.00 -4.62
CA ALA A 92 3.57 -7.04 -3.31
C ALA A 92 2.89 -8.01 -2.35
N TYR A 93 1.57 -7.91 -2.22
CA TYR A 93 0.78 -8.80 -1.36
C TYR A 93 0.79 -10.22 -1.94
N GLY A 94 0.61 -10.37 -3.25
CA GLY A 94 0.72 -11.66 -3.92
C GLY A 94 2.09 -12.32 -3.74
N THR A 95 3.18 -11.56 -3.78
CA THR A 95 4.52 -12.12 -3.51
C THR A 95 4.59 -12.68 -2.09
N TYR A 96 4.12 -11.94 -1.09
CA TYR A 96 4.10 -12.42 0.29
C TYR A 96 3.18 -13.64 0.46
N ASP A 97 1.92 -13.52 0.06
CA ASP A 97 0.89 -14.52 0.31
C ASP A 97 1.06 -15.79 -0.52
N LEU A 98 1.44 -15.69 -1.79
CA LEU A 98 1.67 -16.87 -2.64
C LEU A 98 2.97 -17.58 -2.26
N SER A 99 4.03 -16.85 -1.90
CA SER A 99 5.25 -17.49 -1.38
C SER A 99 4.98 -18.23 -0.07
N ASN A 100 4.22 -17.66 0.86
CA ASN A 100 3.82 -18.37 2.08
C ASN A 100 2.92 -19.57 1.77
N TYR A 101 1.91 -19.42 0.92
CA TYR A 101 1.03 -20.53 0.54
C TYR A 101 1.77 -21.70 -0.14
N SER A 102 2.82 -21.39 -0.90
CA SER A 102 3.62 -22.43 -1.56
C SER A 102 4.65 -23.11 -0.65
N THR A 103 5.01 -22.51 0.48
CA THR A 103 6.14 -22.99 1.32
C THR A 103 5.72 -23.45 2.72
N LEU A 104 4.59 -22.97 3.24
CA LEU A 104 4.09 -23.31 4.57
C LEU A 104 2.93 -24.29 4.48
N GLN A 105 2.95 -25.32 5.33
CA GLN A 105 2.02 -26.45 5.25
C GLN A 105 0.54 -26.07 5.48
N ASP A 106 0.28 -25.17 6.43
CA ASP A 106 -1.09 -24.81 6.86
C ASP A 106 -1.44 -23.34 6.58
N TRP A 107 -0.86 -22.75 5.52
CA TRP A 107 -1.20 -21.38 5.15
C TRP A 107 -2.61 -21.29 4.52
N PRO A 108 -3.50 -20.38 4.98
CA PRO A 108 -4.88 -20.34 4.50
C PRO A 108 -5.00 -19.71 3.10
N LEU A 109 -5.45 -20.47 2.10
CA LEU A 109 -5.69 -19.95 0.74
C LEU A 109 -6.69 -18.79 0.71
N ALA A 110 -7.74 -18.86 1.54
CA ALA A 110 -8.72 -17.78 1.63
C ALA A 110 -8.08 -16.46 2.07
N LEU A 111 -7.11 -16.53 2.99
CA LEU A 111 -6.36 -15.36 3.45
C LEU A 111 -5.52 -14.77 2.31
N THR A 112 -4.79 -15.63 1.58
CA THR A 112 -4.02 -15.23 0.40
C THR A 112 -4.86 -14.44 -0.60
N VAL A 113 -6.03 -14.95 -0.98
CA VAL A 113 -6.89 -14.31 -1.99
C VAL A 113 -7.43 -12.96 -1.49
N ILE A 114 -7.87 -12.92 -0.23
CA ILE A 114 -8.40 -11.70 0.40
C ILE A 114 -7.31 -10.63 0.49
N ASP A 115 -6.11 -10.99 0.95
CA ASP A 115 -5.00 -10.05 1.15
C ASP A 115 -4.47 -9.51 -0.18
N MET A 116 -4.42 -10.34 -1.22
CA MET A 116 -4.08 -9.90 -2.57
C MET A 116 -5.08 -8.87 -3.12
N ALA A 117 -6.38 -9.15 -2.98
CA ALA A 117 -7.43 -8.23 -3.42
C ALA A 117 -7.39 -6.92 -2.61
N TRP A 118 -7.18 -7.03 -1.29
CA TRP A 118 -7.05 -5.89 -0.40
C TRP A 118 -5.84 -5.03 -0.75
N GLY A 119 -4.66 -5.64 -0.92
CA GLY A 119 -3.43 -4.98 -1.29
C GLY A 119 -3.58 -4.15 -2.57
N ALA A 120 -4.27 -4.70 -3.58
CA ALA A 120 -4.60 -3.98 -4.80
C ALA A 120 -5.52 -2.77 -4.54
N VAL A 121 -6.63 -2.96 -3.82
CA VAL A 121 -7.58 -1.87 -3.52
C VAL A 121 -6.92 -0.76 -2.69
N LEU A 122 -6.28 -1.12 -1.58
CA LEU A 122 -5.64 -0.18 -0.66
C LEU A 122 -4.56 0.65 -1.37
N SER A 123 -3.69 -0.01 -2.15
CA SER A 123 -2.60 0.66 -2.86
C SER A 123 -3.11 1.56 -3.98
N GLY A 124 -4.16 1.14 -4.69
CA GLY A 124 -4.84 1.98 -5.68
C GLY A 124 -5.44 3.25 -5.05
N LEU A 125 -6.15 3.11 -3.92
CA LEU A 125 -6.74 4.23 -3.19
C LEU A 125 -5.68 5.21 -2.66
N ALA A 126 -4.61 4.68 -2.04
CA ALA A 126 -3.49 5.50 -1.56
C ALA A 126 -2.79 6.24 -2.71
N ALA A 127 -2.60 5.59 -3.86
CA ALA A 127 -2.02 6.23 -5.04
C ALA A 127 -2.89 7.38 -5.57
N VAL A 128 -4.22 7.21 -5.59
CA VAL A 128 -5.16 8.28 -5.97
C VAL A 128 -5.09 9.43 -4.98
N ALA A 129 -5.07 9.16 -3.68
CA ALA A 129 -4.95 10.20 -2.65
C ALA A 129 -3.66 11.02 -2.81
N GLY A 130 -2.52 10.35 -2.97
CA GLY A 130 -1.23 11.00 -3.22
C GLY A 130 -1.23 11.84 -4.50
N TYR A 131 -1.81 11.31 -5.59
CA TYR A 131 -1.97 12.05 -6.85
C TYR A 131 -2.80 13.32 -6.68
N LEU A 132 -3.97 13.23 -6.03
CA LEU A 132 -4.88 14.36 -5.85
C LEU A 132 -4.27 15.43 -4.94
N ALA A 133 -3.59 15.03 -3.88
CA ALA A 133 -2.89 15.95 -2.98
C ALA A 133 -1.76 16.71 -3.70
N ALA A 134 -0.92 15.99 -4.44
CA ALA A 134 0.18 16.58 -5.20
C ALA A 134 -0.28 17.50 -6.33
N ARG A 135 -1.48 17.30 -6.91
CA ARG A 135 -2.05 18.23 -7.89
C ARG A 135 -2.49 19.56 -7.28
N LYS A 136 -2.90 19.56 -6.01
CA LYS A 136 -3.36 20.76 -5.30
C LYS A 136 -2.22 21.53 -4.64
N ALA A 137 -1.01 20.97 -4.60
CA ALA A 137 0.14 21.61 -3.98
C ALA A 137 0.48 22.94 -4.69
N PRO A 138 0.46 24.09 -3.98
CA PRO A 138 0.63 25.40 -4.58
C PRO A 138 2.00 25.53 -5.25
N ALA A 139 2.06 26.32 -6.32
CA ALA A 139 3.32 26.83 -6.81
C ALA A 139 3.84 27.86 -5.80
N LYS A 140 5.08 27.70 -5.32
CA LYS A 140 5.79 28.84 -4.75
C LYS A 140 5.85 29.89 -5.87
N SER A 141 5.19 31.02 -5.62
CA SER A 141 5.24 32.25 -6.42
C SER A 141 6.63 32.84 -6.42
#